data_AF-A0A937T405-F1
#
_entry.id   AF-A0A937T405-F1
#
_cell.length_a   1.000
_cell.length_b   1.000
_cell.length_c   1.000
_cell.angle_alpha   90.00
_cell.angle_beta   90.00
_cell.angle_gamma   90.00
#
_symmetry.space_group_name_H-M   'P 1'
#
loop_
_entity.id
_entity.type
_entity.pdbx_description
1 polymer ?
#
loop_
_entity_poly.entity_id
_entity_poly.type
_entity_poly.pdbx_seq_one_letter_code
_entity_poly.pdbx_strand_id
1 'polypeptide(L)' 'MLEYVENGGEVDQVRETREEWPDFKFHYDFRVPLESRRLYIETVLLSDDPHDPEVQVVNVHDV' A
#
# COMPACT_ATOMS: atom_id res chain seq x y z
N MET A 1 1.04 -0.54 -9.39
CA MET A 1 1.50 -1.57 -8.42
C MET A 1 2.23 -2.70 -9.12
N LEU A 2 1.63 -3.41 -10.09
CA LEU A 2 2.29 -4.51 -10.80
C LEU A 2 3.64 -4.13 -11.40
N GLU A 3 3.70 -3.05 -12.19
CA GLU A 3 4.94 -2.55 -12.79
C GLU A 3 6.05 -2.25 -11.76
N TYR A 4 5.69 -1.72 -10.58
CA TYR A 4 6.66 -1.47 -9.51
C TYR A 4 7.26 -2.77 -8.99
N VAL A 5 6.44 -3.82 -8.82
CA VAL A 5 6.90 -5.15 -8.41
C VAL A 5 7.75 -5.81 -9.51
N GLU A 6 7.33 -5.71 -10.77
CA GLU A 6 8.09 -6.23 -11.91
C GLU A 6 9.48 -5.58 -12.05
N ASN A 7 9.62 -4.33 -11.60
CA ASN A 7 10.89 -3.61 -11.56
C ASN A 7 11.70 -3.86 -10.26
N GLY A 8 11.33 -4.85 -9.45
CA GLY A 8 12.05 -5.25 -8.23
C GLY A 8 11.63 -4.52 -6.95
N GLY A 9 10.52 -3.77 -7.00
CA GLY A 9 9.88 -3.20 -5.82
C GLY A 9 9.18 -4.26 -4.96
N GLU A 10 9.06 -4.00 -3.67
CA GLU A 10 8.38 -4.88 -2.72
C GLU A 10 7.14 -4.20 -2.13
N VAL A 11 6.10 -5.00 -1.89
CA VAL A 11 4.87 -4.61 -1.19
C VAL A 11 4.85 -5.33 0.15
N ASP A 12 4.92 -4.58 1.25
CA ASP A 12 4.78 -5.18 2.57
C ASP A 12 3.30 -5.31 2.90
N GLN A 13 2.87 -6.52 3.23
CA GLN A 13 1.55 -6.75 3.81
C GLN A 13 1.68 -6.80 5.33
N VAL A 14 1.07 -5.84 6.01
CA VAL A 14 1.15 -5.70 7.46
C VAL A 14 -0.24 -5.89 8.04
N ARG A 15 -0.35 -6.70 9.10
CA ARG A 15 -1.61 -6.89 9.80
C ARG A 15 -2.04 -5.58 10.44
N GLU A 16 -3.29 -5.19 10.21
CA GLU A 16 -3.86 -4.02 10.87
C GLU A 16 -4.10 -4.34 12.36
N THR A 17 -3.70 -3.41 13.23
CA THR A 17 -3.79 -3.56 14.69
C THR A 17 -4.44 -2.35 15.36
N ARG A 18 -4.68 -1.26 14.62
CA ARG A 18 -5.33 -0.05 15.11
C ARG A 18 -6.81 -0.31 15.36
N GLU A 19 -7.30 0.05 16.55
CA GLU A 19 -8.68 -0.21 16.96
C GLU A 19 -9.70 0.57 16.14
N GLU A 20 -9.30 1.73 15.59
CA GLU A 20 -10.13 2.60 14.78
C GLU A 20 -10.32 2.11 13.32
N TRP A 21 -9.63 1.04 12.90
CA TRP A 21 -9.75 0.43 11.56
C TRP A 21 -10.18 -1.06 11.61
N PRO A 22 -11.31 -1.40 12.27
CA PRO A 22 -11.66 -2.80 12.56
C PRO A 22 -12.03 -3.62 11.31
N ASP A 23 -12.46 -2.94 10.24
CA ASP A 23 -12.92 -3.59 9.01
C ASP A 23 -11.76 -4.02 8.09
N PHE A 24 -10.55 -3.50 8.33
CA PHE A 24 -9.37 -3.79 7.54
C PHE A 24 -8.52 -4.83 8.24
N LYS A 25 -8.23 -5.95 7.56
CA LYS A 25 -7.35 -7.00 8.11
C LYS A 25 -5.87 -6.66 7.95
N PHE A 26 -5.55 -5.91 6.89
CA PHE A 26 -4.19 -5.60 6.49
C PHE A 26 -4.12 -4.18 5.89
N HIS A 27 -2.97 -3.55 6.02
CA HIS A 27 -2.52 -2.48 5.13
C HIS A 27 -1.33 -2.96 4.29
N TYR A 28 -1.12 -2.26 3.17
CA TYR A 28 -0.13 -2.58 2.16
C TYR A 28 0.75 -1.37 1.89
N ASP A 29 2.05 -1.56 2.06
CA ASP A 29 3.03 -0.48 2.04
C ASP A 29 3.97 -0.59 0.85
N PHE A 30 4.29 0.54 0.23
CA PHE A 30 5.23 0.65 -0.88
C PHE A 30 6.31 1.68 -0.57
N ARG A 31 7.52 1.45 -1.10
CA ARG A 31 8.63 2.40 -1.02
C ARG A 31 9.09 2.72 -2.43
N VAL A 32 8.50 3.74 -3.01
CA VAL A 32 8.75 4.11 -4.40
C VAL A 32 9.88 5.13 -4.47
N PRO A 33 10.95 4.87 -5.25
CA PRO A 33 11.96 5.87 -5.52
C PRO A 33 11.38 7.01 -6.37
N LEU A 34 11.57 8.25 -5.94
CA LEU A 34 11.20 9.46 -6.68
C LEU A 34 12.40 10.41 -6.69
N GLU A 35 13.16 10.39 -7.79
CA GLU A 35 14.42 11.12 -7.95
C GLU A 35 15.38 10.84 -6.77
N SER A 36 15.70 11.87 -5.97
CA SER A 36 16.58 11.78 -4.80
C SER A 36 15.84 11.41 -3.50
N ARG A 37 14.54 11.13 -3.56
CA ARG A 37 13.68 10.85 -2.41
C ARG A 37 13.14 9.43 -2.49
N ARG A 38 12.70 8.92 -1.34
CA ARG A 38 11.86 7.73 -1.25
C ARG A 38 10.52 8.16 -0.69
N LEU A 39 9.45 7.79 -1.39
CA LEU A 39 8.10 7.97 -0.90
C LEU A 39 7.65 6.68 -0.25
N TYR A 40 7.19 6.78 1.00
CA TYR A 40 6.39 5.76 1.63
C TYR A 40 4.92 6.04 1.32
N ILE A 41 4.22 4.98 0.92
CA ILE A 41 2.80 5.01 0.61
C ILE A 41 2.17 3.82 1.35
N GLU A 42 1.16 4.10 2.18
CA GLU A 42 0.35 3.10 2.89
C GLU A 42 -1.04 3.07 2.25
N THR A 43 -1.54 1.87 1.97
CA THR A 43 -2.87 1.65 1.40
C THR A 43 -3.67 0.59 2.14
N VAL A 44 -4.98 0.65 1.99
CA VAL A 44 -5.90 -0.42 2.38
C VAL A 44 -6.69 -0.91 1.17
N LEU A 45 -7.11 -2.17 1.19
CA LEU A 45 -7.94 -2.77 0.14
C LEU A 45 -9.42 -2.55 0.47
N LEU A 46 -10.14 -1.82 -0.39
CA LEU A 46 -11.59 -1.58 -0.29
C LEU A 46 -12.40 -2.66 -1.00
N SER A 47 -11.90 -3.14 -2.14
CA SER A 47 -12.50 -4.22 -2.93
C SER A 47 -11.43 -5.19 -3.41
N ASP A 48 -11.62 -6.48 -3.16
CA ASP A 48 -10.75 -7.57 -3.62
C ASP A 48 -11.27 -8.27 -4.89
N ASP A 49 -12.23 -7.66 -5.59
CA ASP A 49 -12.71 -8.15 -6.89
C ASP A 49 -11.52 -8.18 -7.89
N PRO A 50 -11.18 -9.35 -8.47
CA PRO A 50 -10.06 -9.46 -9.40
C PRO A 50 -10.28 -8.71 -10.72
N HIS A 51 -11.51 -8.32 -11.04
CA HIS A 51 -11.87 -7.55 -12.24
C HIS A 51 -12.01 -6.05 -11.99
N ASP A 52 -12.22 -5.65 -10.74
CA ASP A 52 -12.34 -4.24 -10.32
C ASP A 52 -11.79 -4.03 -8.89
N PRO A 53 -10.46 -4.19 -8.70
CA PRO A 53 -9.86 -4.03 -7.39
C PRO A 53 -9.80 -2.55 -7.01
N GLU A 54 -10.16 -2.23 -5.77
CA GLU A 54 -10.15 -0.86 -5.26
C GLU A 54 -9.23 -0.77 -4.04
N VAL A 55 -8.31 0.19 -4.07
CA VAL A 55 -7.45 0.52 -2.93
C VAL A 55 -7.63 1.98 -2.54
N GLN A 56 -7.54 2.26 -1.25
CA GLN A 56 -7.48 3.61 -0.71
C GLN A 56 -6.07 3.90 -0.19
N VAL A 57 -5.50 5.03 -0.63
CA VAL A 57 -4.27 5.58 -0.05
C VAL A 57 -4.64 6.25 1.27
N VAL A 58 -4.05 5.77 2.37
CA VAL A 58 -4.33 6.29 3.72
C VAL A 58 -3.19 7.17 4.25
N ASN A 59 -1.97 6.97 3.75
CA ASN A 59 -0.82 7.80 4.11
C ASN A 59 0.18 7.91 2.94
N VAL A 60 0.77 9.09 2.77
CA VAL A 60 1.91 9.33 1.89
C VAL A 60 2.85 10.33 2.55
N HIS A 61 4.13 9.98 2.66
CA HIS A 61 5.17 10.89 3.14
C HIS A 61 6.54 10.51 2.59
N ASP A 62 7.47 11.45 2.61
CA ASP A 62 8.88 11.18 2.35
C ASP A 62 9.55 10.51 3.56
N VAL A 63 10.54 9.66 3.29
CA VAL A 63 11.31 8.89 4.28
C VAL A 63 12.78 9.28 4.27
#